data_AF-A0A401SXC8-F1
#
_entry.id   AF-A0A401SXC8-F1
#
_cell.length_a   1.000
_cell.length_b   1.000
_cell.length_c   1.000
_cell.angle_alpha   90.00
_cell.angle_beta   90.00
_cell.angle_gamma   90.00
#
_symmetry.space_group_name_H-M   'P 1'
#
loop_
_entity.id
_entity.type
_entity.pdbx_description
1 polymer ?
#
loop_
_entity_poly.entity_id
_entity_poly.type
_entity_poly.pdbx_seq_one_letter_code
_entity_poly.pdbx_strand_id
1 'polypeptide(L)'
;MWLIRVFINSFTLSPYNGTEALIWLFSQKPESLDPMKKYLSCTSGFGNNYVTLCKMDINVETVEIFYQELLKLEVQMEEKNKVAGDRS
;
A
#
# COMPACT_ATOMS: atom_id res chain seq x y z
N MET A 1 -3.84 22.93 12.57
CA MET A 1 -3.62 21.77 11.66
C MET A 1 -3.48 22.15 10.18
N TRP A 2 -3.89 23.33 9.71
CA TRP A 2 -3.74 23.74 8.30
C TRP A 2 -2.27 23.84 7.84
N LEU A 3 -1.40 24.46 8.65
CA LEU A 3 0.01 24.69 8.29
C LEU A 3 0.84 23.39 8.19
N ILE A 4 0.60 22.43 9.08
CA ILE A 4 1.31 21.13 9.06
C ILE A 4 1.00 20.37 7.76
N ARG A 5 -0.23 20.47 7.24
CA ARG A 5 -0.64 19.83 5.97
C ARG A 5 0.05 20.42 4.73
N VAL A 6 0.67 21.61 4.82
CA VAL A 6 1.51 22.16 3.74
C VAL A 6 2.79 21.35 3.59
N PHE A 7 3.37 20.87 4.70
CA PHE A 7 4.64 20.14 4.71
C PHE A 7 4.45 18.62 4.75
N ILE A 8 3.37 18.13 5.36
CA ILE A 8 3.10 16.70 5.56
C ILE A 8 1.68 16.38 5.08
N ASN A 9 1.45 16.60 3.79
CA ASN A 9 0.17 16.31 3.12
C ASN A 9 -0.22 14.83 3.19
N SER A 10 0.75 13.93 3.35
CA SER A 10 0.57 12.48 3.51
C SER A 10 0.22 12.06 4.94
N PHE A 11 0.19 12.99 5.91
CA PHE A 11 -0.19 12.67 7.28
C PHE A 11 -1.69 12.44 7.40
N THR A 12 -2.08 11.18 7.57
CA THR A 12 -3.48 10.75 7.64
C THR A 12 -4.01 10.90 9.06
N LEU A 13 -4.62 12.05 9.36
CA LEU A 13 -5.26 12.35 10.65
C LEU A 13 -6.50 11.50 10.94
N SER A 14 -7.12 10.93 9.91
CA SER A 14 -8.27 10.03 10.03
C SER A 14 -8.20 8.90 9.01
N PRO A 15 -8.85 7.75 9.27
CA PRO A 15 -8.97 6.67 8.29
C PRO A 15 -9.52 7.16 6.94
N TYR A 16 -10.51 8.05 6.97
CA TYR A 16 -11.10 8.65 5.77
C TYR A 16 -10.05 9.32 4.86
N ASN A 17 -9.12 10.09 5.45
CA ASN A 17 -8.04 10.71 4.68
C ASN A 17 -7.05 9.66 4.14
N GLY A 18 -6.82 8.57 4.87
CA GLY A 18 -5.90 7.51 4.46
C GLY A 18 -6.45 6.58 3.39
N THR A 19 -7.77 6.42 3.31
CA THR A 19 -8.43 5.51 2.35
C THR A 19 -8.63 6.11 0.96
N GLU A 20 -8.37 7.40 0.75
CA GLU A 20 -8.60 8.08 -0.53
C GLU A 20 -7.97 7.34 -1.73
N ALA A 21 -6.66 7.05 -1.66
CA ALA A 21 -5.97 6.34 -2.73
C ALA A 21 -6.50 4.93 -2.92
N LEU A 22 -6.95 4.26 -1.86
CA LEU A 22 -7.51 2.92 -1.96
C LEU A 22 -8.84 2.94 -2.73
N ILE A 23 -9.76 3.82 -2.33
CA ILE A 23 -11.07 3.99 -2.98
C ILE A 23 -10.89 4.39 -4.44
N TRP A 24 -9.99 5.35 -4.69
CA TRP A 24 -9.68 5.79 -6.04
C TRP A 24 -9.12 4.66 -6.91
N LEU A 25 -8.17 3.87 -6.37
CA LEU A 25 -7.51 2.77 -7.07
C LEU A 25 -8.50 1.67 -7.48
N PHE A 26 -9.41 1.28 -6.59
CA PHE A 26 -10.45 0.29 -6.89
C PHE A 26 -11.46 0.76 -7.95
N SER A 27 -11.55 2.06 -8.18
CA SER A 27 -12.42 2.63 -9.21
C SER A 27 -11.75 2.71 -10.59
N GLN A 28 -10.44 2.45 -10.68
CA GLN A 28 -9.69 2.51 -11.94
C GLN A 28 -9.69 1.17 -12.68
N LYS A 29 -9.51 1.23 -14.00
CA LYS A 29 -9.21 0.04 -14.80
C LYS A 29 -7.76 -0.40 -14.54
N PRO A 30 -7.49 -1.67 -14.21
CA PRO A 30 -6.16 -2.12 -13.85
C PRO A 30 -5.13 -1.93 -14.97
N GLU A 31 -5.56 -2.04 -16.24
CA GLU A 31 -4.68 -1.88 -17.42
C GLU A 31 -4.26 -0.42 -17.65
N SER A 32 -4.98 0.54 -17.06
CA SER A 32 -4.67 1.96 -17.15
C SER A 32 -3.68 2.44 -16.08
N LEU A 33 -3.38 1.59 -15.09
CA LEU A 33 -2.51 1.92 -13.98
C LEU A 33 -1.04 1.62 -14.32
N ASP A 34 -0.15 2.41 -13.73
CA ASP A 34 1.29 2.22 -13.90
C ASP A 34 1.80 1.33 -12.75
N PRO A 35 2.29 0.11 -13.05
CA PRO A 35 2.79 -0.81 -12.03
C PRO A 35 4.04 -0.28 -11.31
N MET A 36 4.72 0.73 -11.87
CA MET A 36 5.93 1.33 -11.31
C MET A 36 5.64 2.58 -10.46
N LYS A 37 4.36 2.87 -10.18
CA LYS A 37 3.95 4.02 -9.38
C LYS A 37 3.19 3.58 -8.13
N LYS A 38 3.52 4.25 -7.03
CA LYS A 38 2.78 4.17 -5.78
C LYS A 38 1.74 5.30 -5.74
N TYR A 39 0.49 4.93 -5.50
CA TYR A 39 -0.62 5.86 -5.31
C TYR A 39 -0.77 6.16 -3.82
N LEU A 40 -0.70 7.44 -3.44
CA LEU A 40 -0.65 7.87 -2.05
C LEU A 40 -1.82 8.81 -1.74
N SER A 41 -2.47 8.57 -0.61
CA SER A 41 -3.51 9.46 -0.09
C SER A 41 -2.88 10.70 0.51
N CYS A 42 -3.33 11.87 0.07
CA CYS A 42 -2.89 13.15 0.59
C CYS A 42 -4.08 14.06 0.92
N THR A 43 -3.87 15.02 1.80
CA THR A 43 -4.86 16.05 2.12
C THR A 43 -4.22 17.43 1.99
N SER A 44 -4.88 18.31 1.24
CA SER A 44 -4.45 19.70 1.05
C SER A 44 -4.56 20.50 2.35
N GLY A 45 -3.91 21.66 2.40
CA GLY A 45 -4.06 22.59 3.53
C GLY A 45 -5.53 22.86 3.86
N PHE A 46 -6.35 23.11 2.82
CA PHE A 46 -7.78 23.38 2.93
C PHE A 46 -8.65 22.14 3.25
N GLY A 47 -8.06 20.96 3.46
CA GLY A 47 -8.78 19.77 3.92
C GLY A 47 -9.31 18.86 2.82
N ASN A 48 -9.12 19.19 1.55
CA ASN A 48 -9.53 18.32 0.44
C ASN A 48 -8.55 17.17 0.26
N ASN A 49 -9.07 15.94 0.17
CA ASN A 49 -8.27 14.76 -0.15
C ASN A 49 -7.95 14.68 -1.65
N TYR A 50 -6.82 14.06 -1.97
CA TYR A 50 -6.42 13.76 -3.34
C TYR A 50 -5.42 12.60 -3.36
N VAL A 51 -5.24 12.02 -4.55
CA VAL A 51 -4.24 10.98 -4.79
C VAL A 51 -3.04 11.60 -5.47
N THR A 52 -1.85 11.37 -4.92
CA THR A 52 -0.58 11.70 -5.57
C THR A 52 0.13 10.43 -6.04
N LEU A 53 0.93 10.55 -7.09
CA LEU A 53 1.70 9.46 -7.64
C LEU A 53 3.17 9.66 -7.29
N CYS A 54 3.80 8.62 -6.75
CA CYS A 54 5.22 8.58 -6.49
C CYS A 54 5.87 7.47 -7.33
N LYS A 55 6.96 7.79 -8.03
CA LYS A 55 7.75 6.77 -8.73
C LYS A 55 8.32 5.81 -7.68
N MET A 56 8.08 4.52 -7.85
CA MET A 56 8.60 3.53 -6.94
C MET A 56 10.06 3.22 -7.35
N ASP A 57 10.98 3.37 -6.41
CA ASP A 57 12.39 3.03 -6.63
C ASP A 57 12.56 1.52 -6.43
N ILE A 58 12.32 0.77 -7.49
CA ILE A 58 12.28 -0.69 -7.46
C ILE A 58 13.34 -1.25 -8.40
N ASN A 59 14.22 -2.10 -7.86
CA ASN A 59 15.03 -3.01 -8.66
C ASN A 59 14.24 -4.32 -8.89
N VAL A 60 14.00 -4.68 -10.14
CA VAL A 60 13.22 -5.86 -10.54
C VAL A 60 13.77 -7.15 -9.91
N GLU A 61 15.09 -7.28 -9.81
CA GLU A 61 15.73 -8.43 -9.16
C GLU A 61 15.35 -8.52 -7.68
N THR A 62 15.31 -7.37 -6.98
CA THR A 62 14.91 -7.31 -5.57
C THR A 62 13.44 -7.65 -5.39
N VAL A 63 12.57 -7.32 -6.35
CA VAL A 63 11.14 -7.72 -6.30
C VAL A 63 10.98 -9.21 -6.38
N GLU A 64 11.69 -9.86 -7.31
CA GLU A 64 11.59 -11.30 -7.50
C GLU A 64 12.05 -12.03 -6.24
N ILE A 65 13.21 -11.65 -5.69
CA ILE A 65 13.72 -12.23 -4.44
C ILE A 65 12.71 -12.04 -3.30
N PHE A 66 12.16 -10.83 -3.16
CA PHE A 66 11.15 -10.55 -2.14
C PHE A 66 9.89 -11.40 -2.32
N TYR A 67 9.42 -11.58 -3.55
CA TYR A 67 8.28 -12.42 -3.86
C TYR A 67 8.53 -13.89 -3.50
N GLN A 68 9.71 -14.43 -3.82
CA GLN A 68 10.08 -15.80 -3.45
C GLN A 68 10.15 -16.01 -1.93
N GLU A 69 10.65 -15.03 -1.17
CA GLU A 69 10.64 -15.10 0.30
C GLU A 69 9.22 -15.06 0.89
N LEU A 70 8.30 -14.29 0.29
CA LEU A 70 6.88 -14.32 0.68
C LEU A 70 6.24 -15.68 0.43
N LEU A 71 6.48 -16.31 -0.72
CA LEU A 71 6.00 -17.66 -1.03
C LEU A 71 6.54 -18.69 -0.04
N LYS A 72 7.83 -18.61 0.28
CA LYS A 72 8.45 -19.48 1.27
C LYS A 72 7.82 -19.31 2.65
N LEU A 73 7.55 -18.07 3.05
CA LEU A 73 6.89 -17.78 4.32
C LEU A 73 5.46 -18.34 4.37
N GLU A 74 4.70 -18.24 3.27
CA GLU A 74 3.36 -18.81 3.15
C GLU A 74 3.36 -20.32 3.41
N VAL A 75 4.26 -21.06 2.73
CA VAL A 75 4.41 -22.51 2.93
C VAL A 75 4.74 -22.85 4.38
N GLN A 76 5.66 -22.10 5.00
CA GLN A 76 6.02 -22.30 6.41
C GLN A 76 4.84 -22.05 7.36
N MET A 77 4.02 -21.04 7.09
CA MET A 77 2.82 -20.76 7.87
C MET A 77 1.76 -21.86 7.71
N GLU A 78 1.56 -22.38 6.50
CA GLU A 78 0.66 -23.50 6.26
C GLU A 78 1.10 -24.78 6.98
N GLU A 79 2.38 -25.12 6.91
CA GLU A 79 2.95 -26.28 7.61
C GLU A 79 2.77 -26.13 9.13
N LYS A 80 3.10 -24.95 9.68
CA LYS A 80 2.92 -24.65 11.10
C LYS A 80 1.45 -24.76 11.53
N ASN A 81 0.52 -24.29 10.71
CA ASN A 81 -0.91 -24.37 10.98
C ASN A 81 -1.43 -25.82 10.93
N LYS A 82 -0.94 -26.66 10.02
CA LYS A 82 -1.27 -28.10 9.97
C LYS A 82 -0.78 -28.83 11.23
N VAL A 83 0.45 -28.57 11.66
CA VAL A 83 1.03 -29.17 12.89
C VAL A 83 0.38 -28.65 14.18
N ALA A 84 -0.25 -27.47 14.15
CA ALA A 84 -1.02 -26.94 15.27
C ALA A 84 -2.45 -27.51 15.32
N GLY A 85 -3.07 -27.74 14.15
CA GLY A 85 -4.39 -28.36 14.02
C GLY A 85 -4.42 -29.84 14.43
N ASP A 86 -3.36 -30.60 14.15
CA ASP A 86 -3.23 -32.02 14.56
C ASP A 86 -3.00 -32.23 16.06
N ARG A 87 -2.78 -31.16 16.83
CA ARG A 87 -2.52 -31.21 18.29
C ARG A 87 -3.71 -30.73 19.16
N SER A 88 -4.85 -30.39 18.56
CA SER A 88 -6.12 -30.08 19.27
C SER A 88 -7.15 -31.18 19.03
#